data_AF-A0A2G9XMW5-F1
#
_entry.id   AF-A0A2G9XMW5-F1
#
_cell.length_a   1.000
_cell.length_b   1.000
_cell.length_c   1.000
_cell.angle_alpha   90.00
_cell.angle_beta   90.00
_cell.angle_gamma   90.00
#
_symmetry.space_group_name_H-M   'P 1'
#
loop_
_entity.id
_entity.type
_entity.pdbx_description
1 polymer ?
#
loop_
_entity_poly.entity_id
_entity_poly.type
_entity_poly.pdbx_seq_one_letter_code
_entity_poly.pdbx_strand_id
1 'polypeptide(L)'
;NILILTNARLTDGALARAIVTATEAKTAAFEDLKVPSSYTKDIQATGTGTDNVIIVSGNFGPRVTYAGGHSRIGELIGKAVYEAVIEALGKQNGFKRIDK
;
A
#
# COMPACT_ATOMS: atom_id res chain seq x y z
N ASN A 1 3.44 7.07 5.50
CA ASN A 1 3.87 5.81 6.17
C ASN A 1 2.71 4.85 6.21
N ILE A 2 2.97 3.55 6.04
CA ILE A 2 1.93 2.52 5.97
C ILE A 2 2.16 1.52 7.10
N LEU A 3 1.13 1.24 7.89
CA LEU A 3 1.13 0.21 8.91
C LEU A 3 0.03 -0.79 8.57
N ILE A 4 0.41 -2.06 8.39
CA ILE A 4 -0.51 -3.15 8.06
C ILE A 4 -0.58 -4.07 9.26
N LEU A 5 -1.79 -4.27 9.78
CA LEU A 5 -2.06 -5.20 10.86
C LEU A 5 -2.98 -6.30 10.32
N THR A 6 -2.65 -7.55 10.64
CA THR A 6 -3.48 -8.70 10.25
C THR A 6 -3.58 -9.69 11.38
N ASN A 7 -4.69 -10.43 11.45
CA ASN A 7 -4.83 -11.58 12.34
C ASN A 7 -4.13 -12.83 11.79
N ALA A 8 -3.79 -12.86 10.49
CA ALA A 8 -3.12 -13.98 9.85
C ALA A 8 -1.66 -14.11 10.32
N ARG A 9 -1.19 -15.35 10.45
CA ARG A 9 0.22 -15.63 10.78
C ARG A 9 1.03 -15.71 9.50
N LEU A 10 1.82 -14.68 9.23
CA LEU A 10 2.63 -14.57 8.04
C LEU A 10 3.98 -15.28 8.25
N THR A 11 4.44 -16.05 7.28
CA THR A 11 5.86 -16.45 7.23
C THR A 11 6.74 -15.26 6.86
N ASP A 12 8.06 -15.36 7.07
CA ASP A 12 9.03 -14.34 6.66
C ASP A 12 8.92 -14.01 5.17
N GLY A 13 8.75 -15.02 4.32
CA GLY A 13 8.52 -14.82 2.89
C GLY A 13 7.19 -14.10 2.57
N ALA A 14 6.14 -14.37 3.35
CA ALA A 14 4.87 -13.66 3.21
C ALA A 14 4.98 -12.20 3.69
N LEU A 15 5.70 -11.95 4.79
CA LEU A 15 6.01 -10.61 5.28
C LEU A 15 6.77 -9.80 4.23
N ALA A 16 7.85 -10.36 3.68
CA ALA A 16 8.62 -9.71 2.62
C ALA A 16 7.76 -9.43 1.38
N ARG A 17 6.94 -10.39 0.94
CA ARG A 17 6.05 -10.18 -0.22
C ARG A 17 4.98 -9.14 0.05
N ALA A 18 4.44 -9.05 1.27
CA ALA A 18 3.46 -8.04 1.64
C ALA A 18 4.01 -6.61 1.54
N ILE A 19 5.32 -6.39 1.76
CA ILE A 19 5.95 -5.08 1.50
C ILE A 19 5.82 -4.72 0.03
N VAL A 20 6.13 -5.65 -0.88
CA VAL A 20 6.03 -5.42 -2.32
C VAL A 20 4.59 -5.07 -2.71
N THR A 21 3.61 -5.82 -2.21
CA THR A 21 2.18 -5.57 -2.50
C THR A 21 1.70 -4.23 -1.93
N ALA A 22 2.17 -3.83 -0.75
CA ALA A 22 1.89 -2.50 -0.21
C ALA A 22 2.48 -1.38 -1.07
N THR A 23 3.72 -1.56 -1.56
CA THR A 23 4.37 -0.61 -2.47
C THR A 23 3.64 -0.50 -3.80
N GLU A 24 3.28 -1.61 -4.43
CA GLU A 24 2.48 -1.65 -5.67
C GLU A 24 1.16 -0.87 -5.49
N ALA A 25 0.44 -1.13 -4.39
CA ALA A 25 -0.81 -0.46 -4.09
C ALA A 25 -0.66 1.04 -3.82
N LYS A 26 0.38 1.44 -3.10
CA LYS A 26 0.68 2.86 -2.89
C LYS A 26 0.97 3.56 -4.22
N THR A 27 1.82 2.97 -5.06
CA THR A 27 2.17 3.53 -6.37
C THR A 27 0.94 3.70 -7.23
N ALA A 28 0.04 2.70 -7.26
CA ALA A 28 -1.23 2.79 -7.98
C ALA A 28 -2.11 3.94 -7.47
N ALA A 29 -2.19 4.15 -6.15
CA ALA A 29 -2.92 5.28 -5.57
C ALA A 29 -2.34 6.63 -5.99
N PHE A 30 -1.01 6.74 -6.03
CA PHE A 30 -0.33 7.95 -6.52
C PHE A 30 -0.63 8.19 -8.00
N GLU A 31 -0.56 7.15 -8.82
CA GLU A 31 -0.85 7.17 -10.25
C GLU A 31 -2.28 7.64 -10.52
N ASP A 32 -3.27 7.03 -9.87
CA ASP A 32 -4.69 7.38 -10.05
C ASP A 32 -5.01 8.80 -9.57
N LEU A 33 -4.32 9.30 -8.52
CA LEU A 33 -4.45 10.68 -8.06
C LEU A 33 -3.62 11.68 -8.87
N LYS A 34 -2.81 11.21 -9.83
CA LYS A 34 -1.87 12.03 -10.63
C LYS A 34 -0.96 12.88 -9.74
N VAL A 35 -0.47 12.32 -8.64
CA VAL A 35 0.41 13.03 -7.70
C VAL A 35 1.72 13.40 -8.41
N PRO A 36 2.04 14.71 -8.56
CA PRO A 36 3.28 15.12 -9.20
C PRO A 36 4.47 14.96 -8.25
N SER A 37 5.66 14.78 -8.81
CA SER A 37 6.91 14.84 -8.07
C SER A 37 7.11 16.24 -7.48
N SER A 38 7.51 16.28 -6.21
CA SER A 38 7.83 17.54 -5.53
C SER A 38 9.06 18.26 -6.13
N TYR A 39 9.96 17.51 -6.79
CA TYR A 39 11.18 18.05 -7.38
C TYR A 39 11.02 18.39 -8.87
N THR A 40 10.22 17.60 -9.60
CA THR A 40 10.02 17.75 -11.05
C THR A 40 8.52 17.67 -11.35
N LYS A 41 7.83 18.81 -11.27
CA LYS A 41 6.36 18.89 -11.17
C LYS A 41 5.58 18.31 -12.37
N ASP A 42 6.23 18.18 -13.51
CA ASP A 42 5.71 17.60 -14.75
C ASP A 42 5.81 16.06 -14.79
N ILE A 43 6.48 15.44 -13.82
CA ILE A 43 6.66 13.99 -13.72
C ILE A 43 5.78 13.43 -12.60
N GLN A 44 5.15 12.29 -12.89
CA GLN A 44 4.35 11.52 -11.95
C GLN A 44 5.22 10.90 -10.82
N ALA A 45 4.84 11.11 -9.57
CA ALA A 45 5.47 10.44 -8.43
C ALA A 45 4.94 9.01 -8.26
N THR A 46 5.82 8.09 -7.86
CA THR A 46 5.46 6.70 -7.49
C THR A 46 5.38 6.51 -5.97
N GLY A 47 5.78 7.51 -5.20
CA GLY A 47 5.89 7.47 -3.75
C GLY A 47 6.62 8.70 -3.23
N THR A 48 7.25 8.57 -2.07
CA THR A 48 8.07 9.64 -1.47
C THR A 48 9.42 9.08 -1.01
N GLY A 49 10.42 9.95 -0.85
CA GLY A 49 11.74 9.54 -0.35
C GLY A 49 11.76 9.07 1.11
N THR A 50 10.66 9.18 1.85
CA THR A 50 10.54 8.81 3.27
C THR A 50 9.56 7.66 3.51
N ASP A 51 9.29 6.87 2.46
CA ASP A 51 8.33 5.79 2.54
C ASP A 51 8.78 4.67 3.45
N ASN A 52 7.97 4.42 4.48
CA ASN A 52 8.17 3.32 5.43
C ASN A 52 6.92 2.45 5.50
N VAL A 53 7.13 1.14 5.59
CA VAL A 53 6.09 0.11 5.72
C VAL A 53 6.41 -0.78 6.91
N ILE A 54 5.44 -0.95 7.81
CA ILE A 54 5.49 -1.92 8.90
C ILE A 54 4.36 -2.92 8.71
N ILE A 55 4.67 -4.20 8.81
CA ILE A 55 3.67 -5.28 8.76
C ILE A 55 3.73 -6.05 10.07
N VAL A 56 2.59 -6.12 10.74
CA VAL A 56 2.43 -6.85 12.00
C VAL A 56 1.66 -8.14 11.71
N SER A 57 2.36 -9.26 11.81
CA SER A 57 1.74 -10.59 11.75
C SER A 57 0.86 -10.83 12.97
N GLY A 58 -0.24 -11.54 12.78
CA GLY A 58 -1.06 -12.05 13.86
C GLY A 58 -0.42 -13.27 14.53
N ASN A 59 -0.99 -13.67 15.67
CA ASN A 59 -0.50 -14.78 16.48
C ASN A 59 -1.39 -16.05 16.40
N PHE A 60 -2.68 -15.90 16.07
CA PHE A 60 -3.67 -16.97 16.21
C PHE A 60 -4.47 -17.28 14.94
N GLY A 61 -4.38 -16.45 13.89
CA GLY A 61 -5.12 -16.68 12.65
C GLY A 61 -4.52 -17.74 11.72
N PRO A 62 -5.06 -17.88 10.51
CA PRO A 62 -4.57 -18.81 9.50
C PRO A 62 -3.11 -18.54 9.15
N ARG A 63 -2.34 -19.61 8.89
CA ARG A 63 -0.97 -19.48 8.38
C ARG A 63 -0.99 -19.10 6.91
N VAL A 64 -0.24 -18.07 6.56
CA VAL A 64 -0.09 -17.56 5.19
C VAL A 64 1.38 -17.62 4.80
N THR A 65 1.65 -18.22 3.65
CA THR A 65 3.01 -18.37 3.09
C THR A 65 3.29 -17.43 1.93
N TYR A 66 2.26 -16.76 1.40
CA TYR A 66 2.36 -15.88 0.25
C TYR A 66 1.32 -14.76 0.33
N ALA A 67 1.76 -13.52 0.06
CA ALA A 67 0.94 -12.31 0.15
C ALA A 67 0.95 -11.49 -1.15
N GLY A 68 1.19 -12.12 -2.31
CA GLY A 68 1.14 -11.44 -3.61
C GLY A 68 -0.27 -11.41 -4.21
N GLY A 69 -0.42 -10.78 -5.39
CA GLY A 69 -1.72 -10.50 -6.02
C GLY A 69 -2.60 -11.72 -6.32
N HIS A 70 -2.03 -12.92 -6.42
CA HIS A 70 -2.79 -14.17 -6.59
C HIS A 70 -3.24 -14.80 -5.26
N SER A 71 -3.13 -14.07 -4.14
CA SER A 71 -3.58 -14.52 -2.82
C SER A 71 -4.66 -13.60 -2.27
N ARG A 72 -5.61 -14.17 -1.54
CA ARG A 72 -6.70 -13.40 -0.91
C ARG A 72 -6.17 -12.32 0.03
N ILE A 73 -5.15 -12.63 0.82
CA ILE A 73 -4.54 -11.66 1.73
C ILE A 73 -3.75 -10.58 0.99
N GLY A 74 -3.10 -10.91 -0.13
CA GLY A 74 -2.44 -9.92 -0.99
C GLY A 74 -3.45 -8.93 -1.59
N GLU A 75 -4.58 -9.43 -2.10
CA GLU A 75 -5.69 -8.58 -2.56
C GLU A 75 -6.19 -7.64 -1.45
N LEU A 76 -6.41 -8.17 -0.24
CA LEU A 76 -6.88 -7.39 0.91
C LEU A 76 -5.87 -6.32 1.33
N ILE A 77 -4.58 -6.65 1.39
CA ILE A 77 -3.50 -5.70 1.69
C ILE A 77 -3.47 -4.61 0.63
N GLY A 78 -3.47 -4.98 -0.65
CA GLY A 78 -3.41 -4.03 -1.76
C GLY A 78 -4.58 -3.05 -1.71
N LYS A 79 -5.81 -3.56 -1.56
CA LYS A 79 -7.00 -2.72 -1.45
C LYS A 79 -6.96 -1.80 -0.22
N ALA A 80 -6.59 -2.33 0.95
CA ALA A 80 -6.54 -1.54 2.17
C ALA A 80 -5.50 -0.41 2.09
N VAL A 81 -4.31 -0.70 1.56
CA VAL A 81 -3.26 0.30 1.38
C VAL A 81 -3.67 1.36 0.36
N TYR A 82 -4.21 0.94 -0.78
CA TYR A 82 -4.67 1.86 -1.82
C TYR A 82 -5.70 2.85 -1.26
N GLU A 83 -6.79 2.36 -0.66
CA GLU A 83 -7.83 3.21 -0.08
C GLU A 83 -7.30 4.14 1.02
N ALA A 84 -6.45 3.62 1.91
CA ALA A 84 -5.86 4.43 2.99
C ALA A 84 -4.94 5.54 2.45
N VAL A 85 -4.20 5.29 1.37
CA VAL A 85 -3.34 6.30 0.73
C VAL A 85 -4.19 7.38 0.05
N ILE A 86 -5.26 6.98 -0.65
CA ILE A 86 -6.21 7.93 -1.26
C ILE A 86 -6.80 8.84 -0.18
N GLU A 87 -7.29 8.27 0.91
CA GLU A 87 -7.87 9.02 2.02
C GLU A 87 -6.84 9.95 2.68
N ALA A 88 -5.63 9.46 2.95
CA ALA A 88 -4.58 10.24 3.59
C ALA A 88 -4.16 11.45 2.73
N LEU A 89 -3.94 11.25 1.43
CA LEU A 89 -3.59 12.31 0.49
C LEU A 89 -4.74 13.28 0.26
N GLY A 90 -5.99 12.79 0.29
CA GLY A 90 -7.17 13.64 0.25
C GLY A 90 -7.25 14.56 1.47
N LYS A 91 -7.00 14.04 2.68
CA LYS A 91 -6.99 14.83 3.92
C LYS A 91 -5.84 15.81 4.00
N GLN A 92 -4.63 15.40 3.62
CA GLN A 92 -3.42 16.19 3.77
C GLN A 92 -3.26 17.25 2.68
N ASN A 93 -3.53 16.90 1.43
CA ASN A 93 -3.21 17.70 0.25
C ASN A 93 -4.45 18.13 -0.55
N GLY A 94 -5.63 17.60 -0.23
CA GLY A 94 -6.86 17.90 -0.97
C GLY A 94 -6.98 17.15 -2.30
N PHE A 95 -6.18 16.11 -2.54
CA PHE A 95 -6.32 15.27 -3.72
C PHE A 95 -7.70 14.60 -3.75
N LYS A 96 -8.31 14.53 -4.93
CA LYS A 96 -9.58 13.85 -5.15
C LYS A 96 -9.41 12.87 -6.29
N ARG A 97 -10.10 11.72 -6.20
CA ARG A 97 -10.22 10.85 -7.36
C ARG A 97 -10.87 11.66 -8.48
N ILE A 98 -10.23 11.62 -9.64
CA ILE A 98 -10.83 12.14 -10.86
C ILE A 98 -11.79 11.04 -11.28
N ASP A 99 -13.09 11.30 -11.19
CA ASP A 99 -14.09 10.36 -11.70
C ASP A 99 -13.76 10.07 -13.17
N LYS A 100 -13.63 8.78 -13.52
CA LYS A 100 -13.38 8.32 -14.89
C LYS A 100 -14.64 8.43 -15.73
#